data_AF-A0A662RVD1-F1
#
_entry.id   AF-A0A662RVD1-F1
#
_cell.length_a   1.000
_cell.length_b   1.000
_cell.length_c   1.000
_cell.angle_alpha   90.00
_cell.angle_beta   90.00
_cell.angle_gamma   90.00
#
_symmetry.space_group_name_H-M   'P 1'
#
loop_
_entity.id
_entity.type
_entity.pdbx_description
1 polymer ?
#
loop_
_entity_poly.entity_id
_entity_poly.type
_entity_poly.pdbx_seq_one_letter_code
_entity_poly.pdbx_strand_id
1 'polypeptide(L)'
;GVIPLCAALAAQEHGDARRALDLLRISAEIAERASSDVVTEEHVRMACERIEMNKVAEVVRTLPLHSKIVLGSMLFLGRENCRKKFTSGEIYNMYRKMCVFVGIEPLTQRRVSDLIAELDMLGLLNATVVSRGRYGRTKEISLSVPEKNLRDVLFDHRLKSLESFRIRTQMTL
;
A
#
# COMPACT_ATOMS: atom_id res chain seq x y z
N GLY A 1 -25.25 5.85 16.68
CA GLY A 1 -24.59 5.84 18.00
C GLY A 1 -23.36 4.94 17.97
N VAL A 2 -22.40 5.15 18.87
CA VAL A 2 -21.07 4.51 18.87
C VAL A 2 -21.13 2.98 18.89
N ILE A 3 -21.83 2.38 19.85
CA ILE A 3 -21.90 0.92 19.99
C ILE A 3 -22.52 0.27 18.73
N PRO A 4 -23.68 0.74 18.21
CA PRO A 4 -24.22 0.27 16.94
C PRO A 4 -23.24 0.41 15.76
N LEU A 5 -22.49 1.51 15.70
CA LEU A 5 -21.52 1.75 14.63
C LEU A 5 -20.35 0.75 14.70
N CYS A 6 -19.77 0.53 15.89
CA CYS A 6 -18.72 -0.48 16.07
C CYS A 6 -19.20 -1.88 15.71
N ALA A 7 -20.42 -2.24 16.12
CA ALA A 7 -21.02 -3.53 15.79
C ALA A 7 -21.24 -3.68 14.27
N ALA A 8 -21.78 -2.66 13.60
CA ALA A 8 -22.01 -2.68 12.16
C ALA A 8 -20.70 -2.80 11.36
N LEU A 9 -19.66 -2.06 11.74
CA LEU A 9 -18.34 -2.12 11.08
C LEU A 9 -17.66 -3.48 11.27
N ALA A 10 -17.75 -4.06 12.47
CA ALA A 10 -17.21 -5.40 12.71
C ALA A 10 -17.98 -6.49 11.94
N ALA A 11 -19.32 -6.34 11.85
CA ALA A 11 -20.18 -7.24 11.08
C ALA A 11 -19.87 -7.21 9.58
N GLN A 12 -19.57 -6.03 9.02
CA GLN A 12 -19.28 -5.87 7.59
C GLN A 12 -17.99 -6.57 7.16
N GLU A 13 -16.95 -6.53 7.99
CA GLU A 13 -15.66 -7.14 7.65
C GLU A 13 -15.71 -8.66 7.79
N HIS A 14 -16.14 -9.21 8.93
CA HIS A 14 -16.24 -10.68 9.14
C HIS A 14 -17.15 -11.12 10.31
N GLY A 15 -17.77 -10.20 11.05
CA GLY A 15 -18.59 -10.55 12.22
C GLY A 15 -17.80 -10.93 13.47
N ASP A 16 -16.60 -10.37 13.68
CA ASP A 16 -15.75 -10.68 14.84
C ASP A 16 -15.97 -9.70 16.01
N ALA A 17 -16.42 -10.22 17.16
CA ALA A 17 -16.60 -9.43 18.38
C ALA A 17 -15.29 -8.83 18.92
N ARG A 18 -14.14 -9.49 18.74
CA ARG A 18 -12.84 -8.93 19.12
C ARG A 18 -12.55 -7.67 18.34
N ARG A 19 -12.87 -7.64 17.05
CA ARG A 19 -12.71 -6.45 16.21
C ARG A 19 -13.59 -5.30 16.70
N ALA A 20 -14.83 -5.58 17.10
CA ALA A 20 -15.71 -4.55 17.68
C ALA A 20 -15.14 -3.96 18.98
N LEU A 21 -14.59 -4.82 19.85
CA LEU A 21 -13.94 -4.41 21.10
C LEU A 21 -12.64 -3.62 20.85
N ASP A 22 -11.79 -4.06 19.93
CA ASP A 22 -10.56 -3.35 19.58
C ASP A 22 -10.86 -1.99 18.95
N LEU A 23 -11.87 -1.92 18.07
CA LEU A 23 -12.32 -0.66 17.49
C LEU A 23 -12.81 0.30 18.57
N LEU A 24 -13.61 -0.18 19.52
CA LEU A 24 -14.09 0.64 20.63
C LEU A 24 -12.96 1.12 21.54
N ARG A 25 -12.01 0.24 21.87
CA ARG A 25 -10.82 0.57 22.67
C ARG A 25 -10.01 1.69 22.02
N ILE A 26 -9.69 1.55 20.72
CA ILE A 26 -8.90 2.55 19.99
C ILE A 26 -9.69 3.86 19.84
N SER A 27 -11.01 3.81 19.71
CA SER A 27 -11.86 5.01 19.70
C SER A 27 -11.79 5.77 21.02
N ALA A 28 -11.77 5.06 22.16
CA ALA A 28 -11.61 5.65 23.48
C ALA A 28 -10.23 6.29 23.65
N GLU A 29 -9.16 5.62 23.21
CA GLU A 29 -7.79 6.19 23.22
C GLU A 29 -7.68 7.48 22.39
N ILE A 30 -8.38 7.53 21.25
CA ILE A 30 -8.41 8.73 20.40
C ILE A 30 -9.18 9.87 21.08
N ALA A 31 -10.33 9.56 21.69
CA ALA A 31 -11.12 10.53 22.45
C ALA A 31 -10.33 11.12 23.63
N GLU A 32 -9.63 10.27 24.38
CA GLU A 32 -8.78 10.67 25.51
C GLU A 32 -7.65 11.60 25.05
N ARG A 33 -6.96 11.27 23.96
CA ARG A 33 -5.91 12.13 23.38
C ARG A 33 -6.45 13.47 22.88
N ALA A 34 -7.69 13.50 22.42
CA ALA A 34 -8.37 14.71 22.00
C ALA A 34 -8.95 15.52 23.18
N SER A 35 -8.76 15.06 24.43
CA SER A 35 -9.38 15.64 25.64
C SER A 35 -10.91 15.75 25.53
N SER A 36 -11.54 14.75 24.92
CA SER A 36 -12.99 14.67 24.76
C SER A 36 -13.61 13.80 25.84
N ASP A 37 -14.61 14.32 26.53
CA ASP A 37 -15.30 13.61 27.63
C ASP A 37 -16.17 12.43 27.14
N VAL A 38 -16.48 12.38 25.84
CA VAL A 38 -17.35 11.36 25.25
C VAL A 38 -16.76 10.79 23.96
N VAL A 39 -16.89 9.47 23.80
CA VAL A 39 -16.58 8.83 22.52
C VAL A 39 -17.70 9.17 21.54
N THR A 40 -17.33 9.74 20.39
CA THR A 40 -18.24 10.09 19.30
C THR A 40 -18.07 9.13 18.14
N GLU A 41 -19.00 9.12 17.19
CA GLU A 41 -18.85 8.34 15.96
C GLU A 41 -17.61 8.74 15.14
N GLU A 42 -17.15 9.99 15.28
CA GLU A 42 -15.96 10.46 14.60
C GLU A 42 -14.69 9.81 15.15
N HIS A 43 -14.61 9.61 16.46
CA HIS A 43 -13.54 8.82 17.07
C HIS A 43 -13.51 7.38 16.54
N VAL A 44 -14.68 6.80 16.26
CA VAL A 44 -14.79 5.44 15.66
C VAL A 44 -14.28 5.41 14.23
N ARG A 45 -14.62 6.41 13.40
CA ARG A 45 -14.10 6.50 12.03
C ARG A 45 -12.59 6.64 12.02
N MET A 46 -12.04 7.53 12.85
CA MET A 46 -10.59 7.69 13.01
C MET A 46 -9.91 6.41 13.53
N ALA A 47 -10.54 5.70 14.46
CA ALA A 47 -10.04 4.42 14.95
C ALA A 47 -9.97 3.38 13.82
N CYS A 48 -11.00 3.31 12.98
CA CYS A 48 -11.04 2.41 11.82
C CYS A 48 -9.87 2.69 10.86
N GLU A 49 -9.68 3.96 10.48
CA GLU A 49 -8.56 4.37 9.63
C GLU A 49 -7.21 4.02 10.25
N ARG A 50 -7.04 4.27 11.56
CA ARG A 50 -5.80 3.96 12.27
C ARG A 50 -5.52 2.46 12.33
N ILE A 51 -6.53 1.62 12.53
CA ILE A 51 -6.40 0.15 12.52
C ILE A 51 -5.95 -0.33 11.13
N GLU A 52 -6.62 0.13 10.07
CA GLU A 52 -6.28 -0.25 8.71
C GLU A 52 -4.86 0.21 8.35
N MET A 53 -4.48 1.44 8.73
CA MET A 53 -3.12 1.94 8.53
C MET A 53 -2.07 1.09 9.26
N ASN A 54 -2.32 0.69 10.50
CA ASN A 54 -1.40 -0.14 11.27
C ASN A 54 -1.23 -1.52 10.63
N LYS A 55 -2.34 -2.14 10.20
CA LYS A 55 -2.32 -3.45 9.51
C LYS A 55 -1.48 -3.40 8.24
N VAL A 56 -1.70 -2.38 7.40
CA VAL A 56 -0.90 -2.16 6.19
C VAL A 56 0.57 -1.96 6.56
N ALA A 57 0.84 -1.18 7.60
CA ALA A 57 2.20 -0.91 8.02
C ALA A 57 2.93 -2.17 8.49
N GLU A 58 2.27 -3.05 9.24
CA GLU A 58 2.83 -4.34 9.66
C GLU A 58 3.16 -5.22 8.47
N VAL A 59 2.24 -5.36 7.51
CA VAL A 59 2.48 -6.15 6.29
C VAL A 59 3.68 -5.58 5.53
N VAL A 60 3.74 -4.26 5.30
CA VAL A 60 4.85 -3.64 4.56
C VAL A 60 6.17 -3.84 5.29
N ARG A 61 6.22 -3.79 6.63
CA ARG A 61 7.44 -4.00 7.41
C ARG A 61 8.02 -5.40 7.22
N THR A 62 7.17 -6.43 7.17
CA THR A 62 7.60 -7.83 7.03
C THR A 62 7.97 -8.22 5.59
N LEU A 63 7.68 -7.37 4.60
CA LEU A 63 7.98 -7.66 3.20
C LEU A 63 9.49 -7.90 2.96
N PRO A 64 9.84 -8.89 2.12
CA PRO A 64 11.18 -9.04 1.59
C PRO A 64 11.65 -7.80 0.81
N LEU A 65 12.97 -7.62 0.73
CA LEU A 65 13.60 -6.45 0.12
C LEU A 65 13.11 -6.19 -1.31
N HIS A 66 13.10 -7.21 -2.17
CA HIS A 66 12.63 -7.04 -3.54
C HIS A 66 11.14 -6.71 -3.64
N SER A 67 10.28 -7.27 -2.77
CA SER A 67 8.86 -6.91 -2.72
C SER A 67 8.67 -5.45 -2.34
N LYS A 68 9.48 -4.95 -1.39
CA LYS A 68 9.51 -3.52 -1.04
C LYS A 68 9.96 -2.65 -2.22
N ILE A 69 10.96 -3.06 -2.99
CA ILE A 69 11.41 -2.31 -4.18
C ILE A 69 10.32 -2.30 -5.27
N VAL A 70 9.61 -3.41 -5.48
CA VAL A 70 8.45 -3.47 -6.40
C VAL A 70 7.35 -2.51 -5.96
N LEU A 71 7.00 -2.51 -4.67
CA LEU A 71 6.01 -1.58 -4.11
C LEU A 71 6.47 -0.11 -4.24
N GLY A 72 7.75 0.16 -4.00
CA GLY A 72 8.36 1.48 -4.20
C GLY A 72 8.31 1.91 -5.66
N SER A 73 8.52 0.99 -6.58
CA SER A 73 8.45 1.25 -8.03
C SER A 73 7.05 1.74 -8.44
N MET A 74 6.00 1.13 -7.87
CA MET A 74 4.62 1.56 -8.07
C MET A 74 4.36 2.97 -7.52
N LEU A 75 4.84 3.28 -6.31
CA LEU A 75 4.70 4.61 -5.71
C LEU A 75 5.38 5.70 -6.54
N PHE A 76 6.58 5.44 -7.05
CA PHE A 76 7.31 6.39 -7.88
C PHE A 76 6.64 6.59 -9.24
N LEU A 77 6.20 5.50 -9.88
CA LEU A 77 5.49 5.56 -11.15
C LEU A 77 4.19 6.39 -11.05
N GLY A 78 3.45 6.25 -9.96
CA GLY A 78 2.23 7.02 -9.66
C GLY A 78 2.46 8.53 -9.67
N ARG A 79 3.54 8.97 -9.03
CA ARG A 79 3.94 10.37 -8.92
C ARG A 79 4.39 10.98 -10.24
N GLU A 80 5.23 10.28 -10.99
CA GLU A 80 5.83 10.85 -12.21
C GLU A 80 4.82 10.99 -13.34
N ASN A 81 3.91 10.04 -13.48
CA ASN A 81 3.03 9.95 -14.64
C ASN A 81 1.63 10.50 -14.39
N CYS A 82 1.33 10.98 -13.17
CA CYS A 82 -0.01 11.42 -12.74
C CYS A 82 -1.13 10.40 -13.07
N ARG A 83 -0.78 9.10 -13.12
CA ARG A 83 -1.71 8.00 -13.43
C ARG A 83 -1.67 6.96 -12.33
N LYS A 84 -2.77 6.23 -12.16
CA LYS A 84 -2.92 5.25 -11.07
C LYS A 84 -2.78 3.79 -11.49
N LYS A 85 -2.61 3.54 -12.79
CA LYS A 85 -2.57 2.18 -13.36
C LYS A 85 -1.35 2.00 -14.25
N PHE A 86 -0.68 0.88 -14.06
CA PHE A 86 0.57 0.53 -14.72
C PHE A 86 0.56 -0.92 -15.18
N THR A 87 1.31 -1.22 -16.23
CA THR A 87 1.55 -2.58 -16.69
C THR A 87 2.71 -3.22 -15.93
N SER A 88 2.78 -4.55 -15.93
CA SER A 88 3.90 -5.28 -15.31
C SER A 88 5.26 -4.90 -15.91
N GLY A 89 5.32 -4.57 -17.20
CA GLY A 89 6.54 -4.12 -17.88
C GLY A 89 7.02 -2.76 -17.38
N GLU A 90 6.11 -1.82 -17.16
CA GLU A 90 6.45 -0.50 -16.62
C GLU A 90 6.98 -0.59 -15.19
N ILE A 91 6.32 -1.41 -14.36
CA ILE A 91 6.75 -1.68 -12.99
C ILE A 91 8.13 -2.32 -12.98
N TYR A 92 8.36 -3.31 -13.85
CA TYR A 92 9.66 -3.97 -13.96
C TYR A 92 10.78 -3.01 -14.38
N ASN A 93 10.51 -2.12 -15.32
CA ASN A 93 11.49 -1.12 -15.75
C ASN A 93 11.85 -0.14 -14.62
N MET A 94 10.87 0.30 -13.83
CA MET A 94 11.12 1.14 -12.66
C MET A 94 11.88 0.36 -11.57
N TYR A 95 11.48 -0.88 -11.29
CA TYR A 95 12.13 -1.78 -10.36
C TYR A 95 13.62 -1.97 -10.67
N ARG A 96 13.98 -2.17 -11.95
CA ARG A 96 15.39 -2.28 -12.36
C ARG A 96 16.17 -1.00 -12.05
N LYS A 97 15.60 0.17 -12.36
CA LYS A 97 16.24 1.46 -12.06
C LYS A 97 16.48 1.63 -10.55
N MET A 98 15.50 1.25 -9.73
CA MET A 98 15.63 1.29 -8.27
C MET A 98 16.67 0.29 -7.74
N CYS A 99 16.71 -0.93 -8.29
CA CYS A 99 17.71 -1.94 -7.92
C CYS A 99 19.14 -1.42 -8.16
N VAL A 100 19.38 -0.83 -9.33
CA VAL A 100 20.69 -0.20 -9.67
C VAL A 100 21.05 0.90 -8.68
N PHE A 101 20.10 1.76 -8.32
CA PHE A 101 20.35 2.84 -7.37
C PHE A 101 20.67 2.36 -5.95
N VAL A 102 20.05 1.26 -5.51
CA VAL A 102 20.32 0.66 -4.18
C VAL A 102 21.55 -0.26 -4.22
N GLY A 103 22.11 -0.55 -5.40
CA GLY A 103 23.25 -1.44 -5.55
C GLY A 103 22.91 -2.92 -5.39
N ILE A 104 21.71 -3.32 -5.82
CA ILE A 104 21.20 -4.69 -5.74
C ILE A 104 21.01 -5.25 -7.15
N GLU A 105 21.34 -6.52 -7.36
CA GLU A 105 21.09 -7.20 -8.63
C GLU A 105 19.58 -7.38 -8.87
N PRO A 106 19.04 -6.96 -10.02
CA PRO A 106 17.62 -7.10 -10.31
C PRO A 106 17.23 -8.56 -10.55
N LEU A 107 16.06 -8.95 -10.04
CA LEU A 107 15.43 -10.23 -10.37
C LEU A 107 14.90 -10.24 -11.81
N THR A 108 14.60 -11.44 -12.32
CA THR A 108 13.97 -11.60 -13.63
C THR A 108 12.57 -11.00 -13.66
N GLN A 109 12.12 -10.60 -14.85
CA GLN A 109 10.75 -10.09 -15.06
C GLN A 109 9.66 -11.07 -14.62
N ARG A 110 9.92 -12.38 -14.78
CA ARG A 110 9.02 -13.44 -14.30
C ARG A 110 8.88 -13.36 -12.78
N ARG A 111 9.99 -13.35 -12.04
CA ARG A 111 9.94 -13.30 -10.57
C ARG A 111 9.29 -12.02 -10.07
N VAL A 112 9.55 -10.87 -10.72
CA VAL A 112 8.85 -9.61 -10.38
C VAL A 112 7.34 -9.70 -10.63
N SER A 113 6.92 -10.41 -11.67
CA SER A 113 5.49 -10.67 -11.90
C SER A 113 4.86 -11.54 -10.80
N ASP A 114 5.61 -12.52 -10.28
CA ASP A 114 5.18 -13.32 -9.13
C ASP A 114 5.09 -12.45 -7.86
N LEU A 115 6.07 -11.57 -7.62
CA LEU A 115 6.04 -10.61 -6.50
C LEU A 115 4.84 -9.66 -6.59
N ILE A 116 4.46 -9.22 -7.79
CA ILE A 116 3.26 -8.40 -8.00
C ILE A 116 2.01 -9.19 -7.59
N ALA A 117 1.91 -10.48 -7.95
CA ALA A 117 0.79 -11.32 -7.53
C ALA A 117 0.79 -11.58 -6.01
N GLU A 118 1.96 -11.76 -5.39
CA GLU A 118 2.09 -11.85 -3.93
C GLU A 118 1.59 -10.56 -3.24
N LEU A 119 1.96 -9.39 -3.76
CA LEU A 119 1.51 -8.09 -3.24
C LEU A 119 0.00 -7.85 -3.46
N ASP A 120 -0.56 -8.39 -4.54
CA ASP A 120 -1.99 -8.39 -4.83
C ASP A 120 -2.77 -9.25 -3.81
N MET A 121 -2.27 -10.45 -3.52
CA MET A 121 -2.84 -11.33 -2.47
C MET A 121 -2.79 -10.68 -1.08
N LEU A 122 -1.76 -9.88 -0.79
CA LEU A 122 -1.64 -9.11 0.45
C LEU A 122 -2.55 -7.86 0.49
N GLY A 123 -3.26 -7.54 -0.59
CA GLY A 123 -4.13 -6.38 -0.69
C GLY A 123 -3.38 -5.05 -0.78
N LEU A 124 -2.08 -5.06 -1.11
CA LEU A 124 -1.29 -3.84 -1.28
C LEU A 124 -1.39 -3.30 -2.72
N LEU A 125 -1.49 -4.21 -3.67
CA LEU A 125 -1.75 -3.93 -5.08
C LEU A 125 -3.12 -4.51 -5.50
N ASN A 126 -3.61 -4.07 -6.65
CA ASN A 126 -4.75 -4.66 -7.34
C ASN A 126 -4.34 -4.91 -8.80
N ALA A 127 -4.23 -6.16 -9.21
CA ALA A 127 -3.83 -6.57 -10.55
C ALA A 127 -5.03 -7.11 -11.36
N THR A 128 -5.60 -6.26 -12.22
CA THR A 128 -6.78 -6.61 -13.04
C THR A 128 -6.39 -6.91 -14.47
N VAL A 129 -6.93 -8.01 -15.04
CA VAL A 129 -6.74 -8.32 -16.45
C VAL A 129 -7.79 -7.57 -17.27
N VAL A 130 -7.33 -6.69 -18.15
CA VAL A 130 -8.19 -5.90 -19.03
C VAL A 130 -8.04 -6.40 -20.47
N SER A 131 -9.17 -6.66 -21.12
CA SER A 131 -9.22 -6.98 -22.54
C SER A 131 -9.13 -5.70 -23.37
N ARG A 132 -8.16 -5.63 -24.28
CA ARG A 132 -7.96 -4.53 -25.23
C ARG A 132 -8.42 -4.91 -26.64
N GLY A 133 -9.33 -5.89 -26.75
CA GLY A 133 -9.84 -6.37 -28.04
C GLY A 133 -8.75 -7.01 -28.89
N ARG A 134 -8.55 -6.52 -30.13
CA ARG A 134 -7.53 -7.03 -31.06
C ARG A 134 -6.09 -6.88 -30.55
N TYR A 135 -5.86 -6.01 -29.57
CA TYR A 135 -4.55 -5.80 -28.94
C TYR A 135 -4.26 -6.77 -27.78
N GLY A 136 -5.13 -7.77 -27.57
CA GLY A 136 -4.92 -8.82 -26.57
C GLY A 136 -5.37 -8.43 -25.17
N ARG A 137 -4.85 -9.15 -24.16
CA ARG A 137 -5.14 -8.95 -22.74
C ARG A 137 -3.91 -8.38 -22.04
N THR A 138 -4.10 -7.37 -21.19
CA THR A 138 -3.02 -6.75 -20.42
C THR A 138 -3.39 -6.69 -18.94
N LYS A 139 -2.42 -6.88 -18.05
CA LYS A 139 -2.61 -6.65 -16.61
C LYS A 139 -2.44 -5.15 -16.32
N GLU A 140 -3.50 -4.52 -15.83
CA GLU A 140 -3.46 -3.19 -15.22
C GLU A 140 -3.33 -3.34 -13.71
N ILE A 141 -2.30 -2.73 -13.15
CA ILE A 141 -1.93 -2.85 -11.75
C ILE A 141 -2.02 -1.46 -11.11
N SER A 142 -2.70 -1.36 -9.97
CA SER A 142 -2.84 -0.14 -9.18
C SER A 142 -2.52 -0.39 -7.71
N LEU A 143 -2.27 0.68 -6.95
CA LEU A 143 -2.21 0.59 -5.49
C LEU A 143 -3.62 0.41 -4.92
N SER A 144 -3.78 -0.52 -3.99
CA SER A 144 -5.03 -0.74 -3.26
C SER A 144 -5.13 0.14 -2.00
N VAL A 145 -4.00 0.67 -1.56
CA VAL A 145 -3.86 1.48 -0.34
C VAL A 145 -3.42 2.91 -0.68
N PRO A 146 -3.80 3.92 0.13
CA PRO A 146 -3.40 5.30 -0.10
C PRO A 146 -1.87 5.47 -0.11
N GLU A 147 -1.34 6.20 -1.10
CA GLU A 147 0.10 6.42 -1.28
C GLU A 147 0.79 7.02 -0.06
N LYS A 148 0.11 7.96 0.63
CA LYS A 148 0.62 8.61 1.84
C LYS A 148 1.00 7.58 2.91
N ASN A 149 0.14 6.59 3.10
CA ASN A 149 0.30 5.56 4.14
C ASN A 149 1.46 4.61 3.83
N LEU A 150 1.65 4.31 2.54
CA LEU A 150 2.73 3.43 2.10
C LEU A 150 4.10 4.10 2.17
N ARG A 151 4.19 5.40 1.84
CA ARG A 151 5.46 6.13 1.83
C ARG A 151 6.15 6.08 3.18
N ASP A 152 5.42 6.45 4.23
CA ASP A 152 5.99 6.63 5.57
C ASP A 152 6.49 5.30 6.16
N VAL A 153 5.90 4.19 5.74
CA VAL A 153 6.30 2.84 6.21
C VAL A 153 7.37 2.21 5.32
N LEU A 154 7.31 2.41 4.01
CA LEU A 154 8.18 1.72 3.06
C LEU A 154 9.63 2.18 3.18
N PHE A 155 9.85 3.48 3.43
CA PHE A 155 11.18 4.09 3.48
C PHE A 155 11.83 4.06 4.87
N ASP A 156 11.48 3.05 5.68
CA ASP A 156 12.16 2.75 6.94
C ASP A 156 13.68 2.49 6.73
N HIS A 157 14.45 2.38 7.81
CA HIS A 157 15.93 2.44 7.88
C HIS A 157 16.72 1.78 6.73
N ARG A 158 16.26 0.64 6.17
CA ARG A 158 16.96 -0.08 5.08
C ARG A 158 16.75 0.50 3.68
N LEU A 159 15.67 1.25 3.46
CA LEU A 159 15.32 1.83 2.17
C LEU A 159 15.26 3.36 2.20
N LYS A 160 15.74 3.98 3.28
CA LYS A 160 15.82 5.45 3.43
C LYS A 160 16.54 6.12 2.26
N SER A 161 17.54 5.45 1.68
CA SER A 161 18.23 5.93 0.47
C SER A 161 17.29 6.15 -0.71
N LEU A 162 16.24 5.34 -0.85
CA LEU A 162 15.23 5.49 -1.90
C LEU A 162 14.38 6.74 -1.76
N GLU A 163 14.32 7.42 -0.62
CA GLU A 163 13.63 8.73 -0.53
C GLU A 163 14.30 9.78 -1.40
N SER A 164 15.62 9.67 -1.56
CA SER A 164 16.44 10.55 -2.39
C SER A 164 16.53 10.11 -3.84
N PHE A 165 15.89 8.98 -4.20
CA PHE A 165 15.86 8.48 -5.55
C PHE A 165 15.23 9.52 -6.48
N ARG A 166 16.06 10.07 -7.36
CA ARG A 166 15.64 10.90 -8.48
C ARG A 166 16.00 10.16 -9.74
N ILE A 167 15.06 10.04 -10.67
CA ILE A 167 15.39 9.55 -11.99
C ILE A 167 16.27 10.62 -12.63
N ARG A 168 17.54 10.29 -12.86
CA ARG A 168 18.31 11.02 -13.86
C ARG A 168 17.62 10.70 -15.19
N THR A 169 16.83 11.64 -15.68
CA THR A 169 16.35 11.61 -17.05
C THR A 169 17.59 11.51 -17.92
N GLN A 170 17.90 10.33 -18.45
CA GLN A 170 18.84 10.26 -19.55
C GLN A 170 18.13 10.96 -20.70
N MET A 171 18.59 12.19 -20.98
CA MET A 171 18.45 12.81 -22.29
C MET A 171 18.99 11.80 -23.31
N THR A 172 18.10 11.15 -24.04
CA THR A 172 18.46 10.61 -25.36
C THR A 172 18.47 11.78 -26.33
N LEU A 173 19.66 12.00 -26.91
CA LEU A 173 19.99 12.92 -27.99
C LEU A 173 19.04 12.78 -29.20
#